data_AF-A0A4Q0AVD7-F1
#
_entry.id   AF-A0A4Q0AVD7-F1
#
_cell.length_a   1.000
_cell.length_b   1.000
_cell.length_c   1.000
_cell.angle_alpha   90.00
_cell.angle_beta   90.00
_cell.angle_gamma   90.00
#
_symmetry.space_group_name_H-M   'P 1'
#
loop_
_entity.id
_entity.type
_entity.pdbx_description
1 polymer ?
#
loop_
_entity_poly.entity_id
_entity_poly.type
_entity_poly.pdbx_seq_one_letter_code
_entity_poly.pdbx_strand_id
1 'polypeptide(L)'
;MELLKMNIAKGITPQPKLVELNGKMVGYYSIVTNALCMQCHGKKGTDINANTLKEINQLYPNDKATGYAINEIRGLLVVTMNKN
;
A
#
# COMPACT_ATOMS: atom_id res chain seq x y z
N MET A 1 2.85 -13.31 -3.66
CA MET A 1 2.54 -11.90 -4.00
C MET A 1 2.04 -11.75 -5.43
N GLU A 2 2.56 -12.51 -6.40
CA GLU A 2 2.08 -12.54 -7.80
C GLU A 2 0.56 -12.63 -7.93
N LEU A 3 -0.06 -13.66 -7.34
CA LEU A 3 -1.50 -13.91 -7.43
C LEU A 3 -2.33 -12.74 -6.89
N LEU A 4 -1.86 -12.12 -5.81
CA LEU A 4 -2.53 -10.98 -5.18
C LEU A 4 -2.54 -9.76 -6.12
N LYS A 5 -1.39 -9.48 -6.77
CA LYS A 5 -1.28 -8.41 -7.78
C LYS A 5 -2.19 -8.68 -8.97
N MET A 6 -2.22 -9.92 -9.48
CA MET A 6 -3.09 -10.32 -10.59
C MET A 6 -4.58 -10.16 -10.25
N ASN A 7 -4.98 -10.52 -9.04
CA ASN A 7 -6.36 -10.40 -8.59
C ASN A 7 -6.79 -8.93 -8.52
N ILE A 8 -5.96 -8.06 -7.94
CA ILE A 8 -6.25 -6.63 -7.87
C ILE A 8 -6.32 -6.01 -9.28
N ALA A 9 -5.44 -6.41 -10.19
CA ALA A 9 -5.50 -5.97 -11.60
C ALA A 9 -6.80 -6.39 -12.30
N LYS A 10 -7.44 -7.48 -11.85
CA LYS A 10 -8.77 -7.94 -12.31
C LYS A 10 -9.94 -7.32 -11.52
N GLY A 11 -9.68 -6.34 -10.66
CA GLY A 11 -10.71 -5.70 -9.82
C GLY A 11 -11.17 -6.55 -8.64
N ILE A 12 -10.47 -7.64 -8.31
CA ILE A 12 -10.80 -8.51 -7.18
C ILE A 12 -10.24 -7.89 -5.91
N THR A 13 -11.12 -7.57 -4.96
CA THR A 13 -10.73 -7.07 -3.64
C THR A 13 -9.95 -8.12 -2.86
N PRO A 14 -8.74 -7.79 -2.37
CA PRO A 14 -7.94 -8.73 -1.62
C PRO A 14 -8.54 -8.99 -0.24
N GLN A 15 -8.74 -10.28 0.07
CA GLN A 15 -9.21 -10.68 1.39
C GLN A 15 -8.05 -10.71 2.40
N PRO A 16 -8.29 -10.38 3.68
CA PRO A 16 -7.28 -10.52 4.72
C PRO A 16 -6.81 -11.96 4.87
N LYS A 17 -5.54 -12.15 5.20
CA LYS A 17 -4.97 -13.46 5.53
C LYS A 17 -4.70 -13.55 7.03
N LEU A 18 -5.34 -14.50 7.71
CA LEU A 18 -5.05 -14.84 9.10
C LEU A 18 -4.16 -16.09 9.14
N VAL A 19 -3.11 -16.08 9.96
CA VAL A 19 -2.23 -17.23 10.20
C VAL A 19 -1.86 -17.31 11.67
N GLU A 20 -1.56 -18.52 12.14
CA GLU A 20 -0.95 -18.72 13.45
C GLU A 20 0.57 -18.77 13.28
N LEU A 21 1.28 -17.92 14.02
CA LEU A 21 2.74 -17.86 14.04
C LEU A 21 3.21 -17.73 15.48
N ASN A 22 4.05 -18.67 15.94
CA ASN A 22 4.61 -18.69 17.29
C ASN A 22 3.55 -18.54 18.41
N GLY A 23 2.42 -19.24 18.27
CA GLY A 23 1.32 -19.20 19.24
C GLY A 23 0.50 -17.90 19.25
N LYS A 24 0.70 -17.00 18.26
CA LYS A 24 -0.09 -15.78 18.08
C LYS A 24 -0.88 -15.82 16.78
N MET A 25 -2.03 -15.16 16.77
CA MET A 25 -2.80 -14.92 15.56
C MET A 25 -2.26 -13.67 14.86
N VAL A 26 -1.84 -13.79 13.60
CA VAL A 26 -1.32 -12.69 12.79
C VAL A 26 -2.22 -12.48 11.58
N GLY A 27 -2.75 -11.26 11.44
CA GLY A 27 -3.56 -10.83 10.30
C GLY A 27 -2.78 -9.91 9.37
N TYR A 28 -2.87 -10.18 8.06
CA TYR A 28 -2.31 -9.36 6.99
C TYR A 28 -3.44 -8.76 6.15
N TYR A 29 -3.51 -7.43 6.10
CA TYR A 29 -4.54 -6.67 5.40
C TYR A 29 -3.88 -5.80 4.33
N SER A 30 -4.23 -5.99 3.06
CA SER A 30 -3.59 -5.26 1.96
C SER A 30 -4.11 -3.84 1.84
N ILE A 31 -3.20 -2.89 1.63
CA ILE A 31 -3.55 -1.51 1.27
C ILE A 31 -3.46 -1.40 -0.25
N VAL A 32 -4.60 -1.16 -0.90
CA VAL A 32 -4.69 -0.96 -2.36
C VAL A 32 -4.83 0.53 -2.66
N THR A 33 -4.03 1.02 -3.59
CA THR A 33 -4.07 2.43 -4.01
C THR A 33 -5.34 2.75 -4.80
N ASN A 34 -5.81 3.99 -4.65
CA ASN A 34 -6.90 4.56 -5.41
C ASN A 34 -6.51 5.95 -5.98
N ALA A 35 -7.47 6.64 -6.61
CA ALA A 35 -7.22 7.94 -7.22
C ALA A 35 -6.71 9.01 -6.22
N LEU A 36 -7.21 9.00 -4.98
CA LEU A 36 -6.74 9.92 -3.94
C LEU A 36 -5.30 9.64 -3.56
N CYS A 37 -4.89 8.36 -3.49
CA CYS A 37 -3.51 7.99 -3.18
C CYS A 37 -2.50 8.60 -4.16
N MET A 38 -2.87 8.77 -5.43
CA MET A 38 -1.96 9.25 -6.48
C MET A 38 -1.51 10.69 -6.26
N GLN A 39 -2.28 11.50 -5.52
CA GLN A 39 -1.93 12.88 -5.22
C GLN A 39 -0.62 13.01 -4.41
N CYS A 40 -0.20 11.94 -3.72
CA CYS A 40 1.04 11.89 -2.94
C CYS A 40 1.95 10.70 -3.29
N HIS A 41 1.40 9.60 -3.79
CA HIS A 41 2.14 8.36 -4.06
C HIS A 41 2.19 7.99 -5.55
N GLY A 42 1.62 8.81 -6.44
CA GLY A 42 1.67 8.60 -7.90
C GLY A 42 3.03 8.94 -8.50
N LYS A 43 3.09 9.04 -9.82
CA LYS A 43 4.30 9.44 -10.56
C LYS A 43 4.66 10.91 -10.29
N LYS A 44 5.91 11.15 -9.93
CA LYS A 44 6.47 12.50 -9.72
C LYS A 44 6.41 13.29 -11.02
N GLY A 45 5.95 14.54 -10.95
CA GLY A 45 5.86 15.42 -12.12
C GLY A 45 4.66 15.16 -13.04
N THR A 46 3.83 14.16 -12.76
CA THR A 46 2.54 13.94 -13.47
C THR A 46 1.37 13.90 -12.50
N ASP A 47 1.39 12.99 -11.54
CA ASP A 47 0.24 12.70 -10.68
C ASP A 47 0.31 13.52 -9.37
N ILE A 48 1.53 13.76 -8.90
CA ILE A 48 1.82 14.57 -7.72
C ILE A 48 2.09 16.00 -8.18
N ASN A 49 1.29 16.96 -7.70
CA ASN A 49 1.49 18.36 -8.03
C ASN A 49 2.81 18.91 -7.46
N ALA A 50 3.31 20.01 -8.04
CA ALA A 50 4.62 20.55 -7.70
C ALA A 50 4.78 20.98 -6.23
N ASN A 51 3.75 21.60 -5.64
CA ASN A 51 3.80 22.06 -4.26
C ASN A 51 3.85 20.89 -3.28
N THR A 52 2.99 19.88 -3.48
CA THR A 52 2.99 18.65 -2.68
C THR A 52 4.32 17.90 -2.84
N LEU A 53 4.83 17.75 -4.07
CA LEU A 53 6.10 17.08 -4.30
C LEU A 53 7.29 17.80 -3.63
N LYS A 54 7.28 19.14 -3.63
CA LYS A 54 8.27 19.95 -2.92
C LYS A 54 8.27 19.64 -1.42
N GLU A 55 7.10 19.68 -0.78
CA GLU A 55 6.96 19.39 0.66
C GLU A 55 7.35 17.94 0.99
N ILE A 56 6.94 16.97 0.16
CA ILE A 56 7.34 15.56 0.32
C ILE A 56 8.86 15.43 0.28
N ASN A 57 9.53 16.01 -0.71
CA ASN A 57 10.99 15.90 -0.84
C ASN A 57 11.73 16.62 0.30
N GLN A 58 11.16 17.68 0.86
CA GLN A 58 11.74 18.40 2.00
C GLN A 58 11.63 17.58 3.30
N LEU A 59 10.45 17.03 3.59
CA LEU A 59 10.19 16.29 4.83
C LEU A 59 10.70 14.84 4.78
N TYR A 60 10.72 14.25 3.58
CA TYR A 60 11.08 12.85 3.33
C TYR A 60 12.06 12.74 2.15
N PRO A 61 13.31 13.21 2.30
CA PRO A 61 14.28 13.29 1.19
C PRO A 61 14.65 11.94 0.57
N ASN A 62 14.46 10.85 1.31
CA ASN A 62 14.72 9.48 0.86
C ASN A 62 13.43 8.69 0.60
N ASP A 63 12.30 9.37 0.36
CA ASP A 63 11.02 8.70 0.14
C ASP A 63 11.06 7.76 -1.07
N LYS A 64 10.62 6.52 -0.82
CA LYS A 64 10.48 5.46 -1.83
C LYS A 64 9.02 5.16 -2.16
N ALA A 65 8.08 5.84 -1.51
CA ALA A 65 6.65 5.58 -1.62
C ALA A 65 5.97 6.35 -2.76
N THR A 66 6.63 6.50 -3.91
CA THR A 66 6.09 7.20 -5.09
C THR A 66 6.20 6.34 -6.33
N GLY A 67 5.48 6.70 -7.39
CA GLY A 67 5.49 5.99 -8.67
C GLY A 67 4.46 4.87 -8.75
N TYR A 68 3.53 4.79 -7.81
CA TYR A 68 2.41 3.85 -7.87
C TYR A 68 1.39 4.26 -8.95
N ALA A 69 0.61 3.28 -9.39
CA ALA A 69 -0.62 3.46 -10.15
C ALA A 69 -1.86 3.16 -9.29
N ILE A 70 -3.06 3.41 -9.83
CA ILE A 70 -4.32 2.98 -9.22
C ILE A 70 -4.40 1.45 -9.25
N ASN A 71 -5.02 0.84 -8.22
CA ASN A 71 -5.16 -0.60 -8.08
C ASN A 71 -3.81 -1.33 -7.99
N GLU A 72 -2.86 -0.75 -7.27
CA GLU A 72 -1.60 -1.40 -6.90
C GLU A 72 -1.51 -1.65 -5.40
N ILE A 73 -0.65 -2.59 -5.01
CA ILE A 73 -0.40 -2.89 -3.60
C ILE A 73 0.56 -1.84 -3.05
N ARG A 74 0.05 -0.96 -2.18
CA ARG A 74 0.88 0.02 -1.48
C ARG A 74 1.66 -0.61 -0.34
N GLY A 75 1.07 -1.59 0.34
CA GLY A 75 1.65 -2.24 1.51
C GLY A 75 0.66 -3.14 2.23
N LEU A 76 1.00 -3.50 3.46
CA LEU A 76 0.19 -4.35 4.34
C LEU A 76 0.06 -3.68 5.72
N LEU A 77 -1.13 -3.73 6.31
CA LEU A 77 -1.29 -3.63 7.75
C LEU A 77 -1.12 -5.03 8.34
N VAL A 78 -0.29 -5.14 9.37
CA VAL A 78 -0.03 -6.40 10.07
C VAL A 78 -0.47 -6.26 11.51
N VAL A 79 -1.42 -7.10 11.92
CA VAL A 79 -2.01 -7.09 13.27
C VAL A 79 -1.65 -8.39 13.95
N THR A 80 -1.02 -8.33 15.13
CA THR A 80 -0.69 -9.51 15.95
C THR A 80 -1.57 -9.51 17.19
N MET A 81 -2.23 -10.64 17.45
CA MET A 81 -3.17 -10.83 18.55
C MET A 81 -2.79 -12.06 19.35
N ASN A 82 -3.02 -12.01 20.66
CA ASN A 82 -2.95 -13.21 21.48
C ASN A 82 -4.08 -14.17 21.04
N LYS A 83 -3.79 -15.46 21.07
CA LYS A 83 -4.80 -16.49 20.88
C LYS A 83 -5.60 -16.58 22.19
N ASN A 84 -6.91 -16.39 22.09
CA ASN A 84 -7.83 -16.63 23.21
C ASN A 84 -7.98 -18.13 23.45
#